data_AF-A0A950XBD3-F1
#
_entry.id   AF-A0A950XBD3-F1
#
_cell.length_a   1.000
_cell.length_b   1.000
_cell.length_c   1.000
_cell.angle_alpha   90.00
_cell.angle_beta   90.00
_cell.angle_gamma   90.00
#
_symmetry.space_group_name_H-M   'P 1'
#
loop_
_entity.id
_entity.type
_entity.pdbx_description
1 polymer ?
#
loop_
_entity_poly.entity_id
_entity_poly.type
_entity_poly.pdbx_seq_one_letter_code
_entity_poly.pdbx_strand_id
1 'polypeptide(L)'
;MDVGRAELELVIRMAEHTWLSKRALKFQHACYVPQPATPETKKTGTADIGIANDLERWLRYQAFHNREYQRASKEFLDRRKQKMKAEIGFERQQLEKAAHTLKTEKHELAIATAKLKKQLLELKLSNQIAKLLPPNFDTSSLDSLFSTAPPA
;
A
#
# COMPACT_ATOMS: atom_id res chain seq x y z
N MET A 1 -16.20 -2.96 15.33
CA MET A 1 -15.60 -1.67 15.74
C MET A 1 -15.61 -0.80 14.49
N ASP A 2 -16.56 0.14 14.39
CA ASP A 2 -16.73 0.96 13.19
C ASP A 2 -15.47 1.80 12.96
N VAL A 3 -14.78 1.58 11.85
CA VAL A 3 -13.48 2.23 11.55
C VAL A 3 -13.62 3.76 11.51
N GLY A 4 -14.80 4.28 11.18
CA GLY A 4 -15.10 5.72 11.25
C GLY A 4 -15.17 6.29 12.66
N ARG A 5 -15.56 5.49 13.67
CA ARG A 5 -15.65 5.94 15.07
C ARG A 5 -14.28 6.22 15.67
N ALA A 6 -13.29 5.36 15.39
CA ALA A 6 -11.93 5.54 15.89
C ALA A 6 -11.23 6.78 15.29
N GLU A 7 -11.47 7.07 14.01
CA GLU A 7 -10.95 8.29 13.37
C GLU A 7 -11.62 9.55 13.94
N LEU A 8 -12.94 9.49 14.18
CA LEU A 8 -13.68 10.58 14.80
C LEU A 8 -13.17 10.87 16.22
N GLU A 9 -12.91 9.84 17.03
CA GLU A 9 -12.32 9.97 18.36
C GLU A 9 -10.94 10.65 18.31
N LEU A 10 -10.10 10.33 17.31
CA LEU A 10 -8.81 10.99 17.12
C LEU A 10 -8.96 12.46 16.75
N VAL A 11 -9.91 12.81 15.87
CA VAL A 11 -10.22 14.20 15.51
C VAL A 11 -10.71 14.99 16.72
N ILE A 12 -11.57 14.39 17.55
CA ILE A 12 -12.04 15.00 18.81
C ILE A 12 -10.85 15.27 19.74
N ARG A 13 -9.98 14.28 19.98
CA ARG A 13 -8.76 14.46 20.80
C ARG A 13 -7.85 15.56 20.27
N MET A 14 -7.68 15.63 18.94
CA MET A 14 -6.92 16.71 18.31
C MET A 14 -7.54 18.08 18.59
N ALA A 15 -8.87 18.21 18.47
CA ALA A 15 -9.58 19.45 18.75
C ALA A 15 -9.48 19.85 20.23
N GLU A 16 -9.67 18.90 21.15
CA GLU A 16 -9.54 19.11 22.60
C GLU A 16 -8.14 19.61 22.97
N HIS A 17 -7.09 18.93 22.53
CA HIS A 17 -5.71 19.35 22.83
C HIS A 17 -5.34 20.67 22.17
N THR A 18 -5.89 20.99 21.00
CA THR A 18 -5.74 22.31 20.38
C THR A 18 -6.38 23.40 21.24
N TRP A 19 -7.59 23.16 21.75
CA TRP A 19 -8.29 24.10 22.61
C TRP A 19 -7.54 24.30 23.94
N LEU A 20 -7.08 23.23 24.58
CA LEU A 20 -6.33 23.28 25.84
C LEU A 20 -4.98 24.00 25.67
N SER A 21 -4.27 23.76 24.56
CA SER A 21 -3.03 24.47 24.23
C SER A 21 -3.27 25.98 24.03
N LYS A 22 -4.32 26.36 23.29
CA LYS A 22 -4.71 27.77 23.13
C LYS A 22 -5.15 28.42 24.45
N ARG A 23 -5.82 27.66 25.31
CA ARG A 23 -6.20 28.12 26.65
C ARG A 23 -4.96 28.36 27.51
N ALA A 24 -3.94 27.50 27.41
CA ALA A 24 -2.66 27.70 28.09
C ALA A 24 -2.00 29.03 27.73
N LEU A 25 -2.03 29.43 26.45
CA LEU A 25 -1.50 30.72 26.00
C LEU A 25 -2.18 31.89 26.71
N LYS A 26 -3.50 31.85 26.91
CA LYS A 26 -4.22 32.89 27.65
C LYS A 26 -3.71 33.01 29.10
N PHE A 27 -3.41 31.88 29.74
CA PHE A 27 -2.86 31.89 31.09
C PHE A 27 -1.40 32.35 31.12
N GLN A 28 -0.59 32.01 30.13
CA GLN A 28 0.77 32.55 29.99
C GLN A 28 0.74 34.08 29.84
N HIS A 29 -0.20 34.62 29.05
CA HIS A 29 -0.38 36.07 28.94
C HIS A 29 -0.74 36.73 30.28
N ALA A 30 -1.53 36.05 31.12
CA ALA A 30 -1.87 36.54 32.45
C ALA A 30 -0.70 36.50 33.45
N CYS A 31 0.39 35.78 33.15
CA CYS A 31 1.58 35.74 34.00
C CYS A 31 2.49 36.98 33.83
N TYR A 32 2.25 37.81 32.82
CA TYR A 32 2.95 39.09 32.67
C TYR A 32 2.24 40.15 33.51
N VAL A 33 2.86 40.54 34.62
CA VAL A 33 2.27 41.47 35.59
C VAL A 33 3.05 42.79 35.53
N PRO A 34 2.40 43.94 35.33
CA PRO A 34 3.08 45.23 35.38
C PRO A 34 3.64 45.46 36.79
N GLN A 35 4.92 45.77 36.88
CA GLN A 35 5.55 46.11 38.15
C GLN A 35 5.21 47.55 38.54
N PRO A 36 5.19 47.86 39.86
CA PRO A 36 4.95 49.22 40.32
C PRO A 36 6.05 50.15 39.79
N ALA A 37 5.64 51.26 39.16
CA ALA A 37 6.55 52.18 38.52
C ALA A 37 7.47 52.86 39.55
N THR A 38 8.78 52.67 39.39
CA THR A 38 9.84 53.38 40.11
C THR A 38 9.92 54.85 39.67
N PRO A 39 10.46 55.76 40.50
CA PRO A 39 10.59 57.18 40.13
C PRO A 39 11.45 57.42 38.87
N GLU A 40 12.34 56.49 38.54
CA GLU A 40 13.19 56.53 37.34
C GLU A 40 12.41 56.11 36.09
N THR A 41 11.66 55.00 36.16
CA THR A 41 10.83 54.51 35.04
C THR A 41 9.70 55.48 34.68
N LYS A 42 9.13 56.19 35.65
CA LYS A 42 8.15 57.26 35.41
C LYS A 42 8.71 58.42 34.58
N LYS A 43 9.99 58.75 34.72
CA LYS A 43 10.64 59.83 33.95
C LYS A 43 10.91 59.42 32.51
N THR A 44 11.26 58.15 32.30
CA THR A 44 11.57 57.59 30.98
C THR A 44 10.30 57.15 30.23
N GLY A 45 9.18 56.95 30.93
CA GLY A 45 7.93 56.48 30.34
C GLY A 45 7.91 54.98 30.03
N THR A 46 8.87 54.21 30.56
CA THR A 46 8.95 52.76 30.40
C THR A 46 8.19 52.06 31.54
N ALA A 47 7.51 50.96 31.23
CA ALA A 47 6.85 50.12 32.22
C ALA A 47 7.58 48.78 32.33
N ASP A 48 8.06 48.45 33.53
CA ASP A 48 8.70 47.17 33.78
C ASP A 48 7.64 46.07 33.92
N ILE A 49 7.86 44.95 33.25
CA ILE A 49 6.97 43.79 33.30
C ILE A 49 7.64 42.69 34.11
N GLY A 50 7.00 42.31 35.21
CA GLY A 50 7.35 41.16 36.01
C GLY A 50 6.77 39.88 35.42
N ILE A 51 7.46 38.76 35.67
CA ILE A 51 7.00 37.43 35.29
C ILE A 51 6.55 36.70 36.55
N ALA A 52 5.29 36.27 36.59
CA ALA A 52 4.78 35.44 37.66
C ALA A 52 5.37 34.02 37.59
N ASN A 53 5.61 33.41 38.76
CA ASN A 53 6.20 32.07 38.87
C ASN A 53 5.37 30.96 38.20
N ASP A 54 4.07 31.20 37.98
CA ASP A 54 3.18 30.25 37.32
C ASP A 54 3.43 30.08 35.82
N LEU A 55 4.24 30.95 35.19
CA LEU A 55 4.51 30.90 33.75
C LEU A 55 5.05 29.52 33.32
N GLU A 56 5.98 28.98 34.10
CA GLU A 56 6.59 27.68 33.80
C GLU A 56 5.55 26.55 33.77
N ARG A 57 4.59 26.58 34.70
CA ARG A 57 3.50 25.60 34.76
C ARG A 57 2.68 25.63 33.47
N TRP A 58 2.32 26.83 32.99
CA TRP A 58 1.53 26.98 31.78
C TRP A 58 2.30 26.66 30.50
N LEU A 59 3.62 26.86 30.48
CA LEU A 59 4.50 26.42 29.39
C LEU A 59 4.54 24.88 29.30
N ARG A 60 4.76 24.20 30.44
CA ARG A 60 4.74 22.73 30.48
C ARG A 60 3.38 22.17 30.09
N TYR A 61 2.30 22.79 30.56
CA TYR A 61 0.93 22.42 30.20
C TYR A 61 0.66 22.55 28.69
N GLN A 62 1.10 23.65 28.07
CA GLN A 62 1.00 23.83 26.62
C GLN A 62 1.82 22.77 25.87
N ALA A 63 3.07 22.53 26.28
CA ALA A 63 3.97 21.56 25.65
C ALA A 63 3.40 20.14 25.71
N PHE A 64 2.80 19.75 26.84
CA PHE A 64 2.10 18.47 26.99
C PHE A 64 0.98 18.32 25.95
N HIS A 65 0.09 19.30 25.83
CA HIS A 65 -1.01 19.23 24.87
C HIS A 65 -0.56 19.28 23.41
N ASN A 66 0.50 20.01 23.09
CA ASN A 66 1.11 19.97 21.76
C ASN A 66 1.65 18.58 21.41
N ARG A 67 2.27 17.89 22.38
CA ARG A 67 2.77 16.51 22.18
C ARG A 67 1.63 15.52 21.97
N GLU A 68 0.57 15.61 22.76
CA GLU A 68 -0.59 14.72 22.60
C GLU A 68 -1.35 14.98 21.29
N TYR A 69 -1.46 16.24 20.86
CA TYR A 69 -1.95 16.58 19.52
C TYR A 69 -1.13 15.89 18.42
N GLN A 70 0.21 15.97 18.49
CA GLN A 70 1.08 15.34 17.50
C GLN A 70 0.91 13.81 17.48
N ARG A 71 0.75 13.18 18.65
CA ARG A 71 0.49 11.74 18.77
C ARG A 71 -0.82 11.36 18.09
N ALA A 72 -1.91 12.05 18.43
CA ALA A 72 -3.23 11.80 17.83
C ALA A 72 -3.23 12.04 16.31
N SER A 73 -2.58 13.12 15.86
CA SER A 73 -2.45 13.43 14.43
C SER A 73 -1.66 12.37 13.66
N LYS A 74 -0.56 11.86 14.24
CA LYS A 74 0.22 10.79 13.62
C LYS A 74 -0.60 9.51 13.49
N GLU A 75 -1.29 9.11 14.55
CA GLU A 75 -2.15 7.93 14.53
C GLU A 75 -3.26 8.05 13.47
N PHE A 76 -3.88 9.23 13.37
CA PHE A 76 -4.91 9.50 12.35
C PHE A 76 -4.36 9.34 10.92
N LEU A 77 -3.18 9.91 10.64
CA LEU A 77 -2.53 9.78 9.33
C LEU A 77 -2.13 8.33 9.03
N ASP A 78 -1.64 7.60 10.02
CA ASP A 78 -1.23 6.20 9.86
C ASP A 78 -2.44 5.31 9.55
N ARG A 79 -3.58 5.51 10.22
CA ARG A 79 -4.83 4.80 9.92
C ARG A 79 -5.34 5.10 8.51
N ARG A 80 -5.30 6.37 8.09
CA ARG A 80 -5.69 6.75 6.72
C ARG A 80 -4.78 6.13 5.66
N LYS A 81 -3.47 6.07 5.92
CA LYS A 81 -2.52 5.35 5.06
C LYS A 81 -2.79 3.85 5.01
N GLN A 82 -3.15 3.23 6.13
CA GLN A 82 -3.50 1.81 6.18
C GLN A 82 -4.75 1.51 5.35
N LYS A 83 -5.79 2.36 5.43
CA LYS A 83 -6.98 2.26 4.57
C LYS A 83 -6.63 2.31 3.09
N MET A 84 -5.90 3.35 2.68
CA MET A 84 -5.48 3.52 1.29
C MET A 84 -4.62 2.34 0.80
N LYS A 85 -3.73 1.82 1.63
CA LYS A 85 -2.92 0.64 1.30
C LYS A 85 -3.76 -0.64 1.17
N ALA A 86 -4.80 -0.79 1.99
CA ALA A 86 -5.70 -1.94 1.91
C ALA A 86 -6.50 -1.92 0.59
N GLU A 87 -6.98 -0.74 0.18
CA GLU A 87 -7.68 -0.54 -1.10
C GLU A 87 -6.76 -0.85 -2.29
N ILE A 88 -5.58 -0.23 -2.35
CA ILE A 88 -4.60 -0.45 -3.44
C ILE A 88 -4.09 -1.90 -3.46
N GLY A 89 -3.87 -2.50 -2.28
CA GLY A 89 -3.40 -3.87 -2.17
C GLY A 89 -4.37 -4.87 -2.78
N PHE A 90 -5.68 -4.63 -2.61
CA PHE A 90 -6.72 -5.47 -3.20
C PHE A 90 -6.76 -5.34 -4.73
N GLU A 91 -6.70 -4.12 -5.26
CA GLU A 91 -6.65 -3.88 -6.70
C GLU A 91 -5.43 -4.53 -7.34
N ARG A 92 -4.26 -4.39 -6.72
CA ARG A 92 -3.02 -5.01 -7.19
C ARG A 92 -3.13 -6.53 -7.22
N GLN A 93 -3.68 -7.15 -6.17
CA GLN A 93 -3.88 -8.60 -6.13
C GLN A 93 -4.82 -9.07 -7.25
N GLN A 94 -5.86 -8.30 -7.60
CA GLN A 94 -6.74 -8.64 -8.71
C GLN A 94 -6.02 -8.56 -10.05
N LEU A 95 -5.24 -7.50 -10.28
CA LEU A 95 -4.46 -7.33 -11.51
C LEU A 95 -3.41 -8.44 -11.67
N GLU A 96 -2.72 -8.82 -10.59
CA GLU A 96 -1.75 -9.91 -10.62
C GLU A 96 -2.42 -11.27 -10.92
N LYS A 97 -3.60 -11.53 -10.35
CA LYS A 97 -4.40 -12.73 -10.68
C LYS A 97 -4.83 -12.74 -12.15
N ALA A 98 -5.35 -11.63 -12.67
CA ALA A 98 -5.76 -11.52 -14.07
C ALA A 98 -4.57 -11.65 -15.03
N ALA A 99 -3.42 -11.06 -14.70
CA ALA A 99 -2.20 -11.22 -15.50
C ALA A 99 -1.71 -12.68 -15.50
N HIS A 100 -1.86 -13.39 -14.37
CA HIS A 100 -1.53 -14.81 -14.29
C HIS A 100 -2.45 -15.66 -15.17
N THR A 101 -3.77 -15.44 -15.13
CA THR A 101 -4.72 -16.18 -15.97
C THR A 101 -4.48 -15.93 -17.46
N LEU A 102 -4.21 -14.70 -17.86
CA LEU A 102 -3.87 -14.38 -19.26
C LEU A 102 -2.58 -15.08 -19.72
N LYS A 103 -1.59 -15.24 -18.82
CA LYS A 103 -0.36 -15.97 -19.15
C LYS A 103 -0.61 -17.47 -19.29
N THR A 104 -1.42 -18.07 -18.42
CA THR A 104 -1.77 -19.49 -18.51
C THR A 104 -2.58 -19.77 -19.77
N GLU A 105 -3.59 -18.96 -20.08
CA GLU A 105 -4.39 -19.09 -21.30
C GLU A 105 -3.52 -18.97 -22.56
N LYS A 106 -2.62 -17.98 -22.62
CA LYS A 106 -1.67 -17.84 -23.75
C LYS A 106 -0.76 -19.06 -23.88
N HIS A 107 -0.29 -19.61 -22.77
CA HIS A 107 0.56 -20.78 -22.79
C HIS A 107 -0.19 -22.02 -23.30
N GLU A 108 -1.43 -22.23 -22.84
CA GLU A 108 -2.29 -23.31 -23.31
C GLU A 108 -2.59 -23.21 -24.80
N LEU A 109 -2.90 -22.00 -25.29
CA LEU A 109 -3.09 -21.76 -26.73
C LEU A 109 -1.81 -21.99 -27.53
N ALA A 110 -0.64 -21.60 -27.01
CA ALA A 110 0.64 -21.86 -27.65
C ALA A 110 0.93 -23.37 -27.75
N ILE A 111 0.62 -24.15 -26.71
CA ILE A 111 0.73 -25.61 -26.72
C ILE A 111 -0.24 -26.21 -27.75
N ALA A 112 -1.50 -25.78 -27.76
CA ALA A 112 -2.51 -26.29 -28.68
C ALA A 112 -2.13 -26.03 -30.15
N THR A 113 -1.66 -24.82 -30.46
CA THR A 113 -1.20 -24.46 -31.81
C THR A 113 0.06 -25.25 -32.22
N ALA A 114 1.00 -25.48 -31.31
CA ALA A 114 2.17 -26.32 -31.57
C ALA A 114 1.78 -27.77 -31.87
N LYS A 115 0.82 -28.35 -31.12
CA LYS A 115 0.28 -29.69 -31.37
C LYS A 115 -0.38 -29.79 -32.74
N LEU A 116 -1.24 -28.84 -33.11
CA LEU A 116 -1.89 -28.80 -34.42
C LEU A 116 -0.88 -28.69 -35.57
N LYS A 117 0.17 -27.88 -35.40
CA LYS A 117 1.26 -27.78 -36.39
C LYS A 117 1.99 -29.11 -36.56
N LYS A 118 2.29 -29.80 -35.45
CA LYS A 118 2.91 -31.13 -35.49
C LYS A 118 2.04 -32.13 -36.27
N GLN A 119 0.75 -32.19 -35.97
CA GLN A 119 -0.19 -33.06 -36.67
C GLN A 119 -0.26 -32.75 -38.18
N LEU A 120 -0.30 -31.47 -38.56
CA LEU A 120 -0.27 -31.06 -39.97
C LEU A 120 1.02 -31.49 -40.69
N LEU A 121 2.17 -31.41 -40.01
CA LEU A 121 3.44 -31.85 -40.57
C LEU A 121 3.46 -33.38 -40.75
N GLU A 122 2.99 -34.14 -39.77
CA GLU A 122 2.85 -35.59 -39.85
C GLU A 122 1.94 -36.00 -41.03
N LEU A 123 0.80 -35.33 -41.19
CA LEU A 123 -0.12 -35.55 -42.32
C LEU A 123 0.49 -35.17 -43.67
N LYS A 124 1.30 -34.11 -43.74
CA LYS A 124 1.99 -33.74 -44.99
C LYS A 124 3.04 -34.78 -45.35
N LEU A 125 3.81 -35.24 -44.38
CA LEU A 125 4.83 -36.26 -44.55
C LEU A 125 4.20 -37.60 -44.96
N SER A 126 3.12 -38.03 -44.31
CA SER A 126 2.40 -39.25 -44.70
C SER A 126 1.83 -39.17 -46.12
N ASN A 127 1.26 -38.03 -46.52
CA ASN A 127 0.78 -37.81 -47.88
C ASN A 127 1.91 -37.83 -48.92
N GLN A 128 3.10 -37.30 -48.59
CA GLN A 128 4.27 -37.39 -49.47
C GLN A 128 4.75 -38.83 -49.61
N ILE A 129 4.83 -39.57 -48.52
CA ILE A 129 5.20 -41.00 -48.52
C ILE A 129 4.21 -41.80 -49.37
N ALA A 130 2.90 -41.59 -49.19
CA ALA A 130 1.86 -42.27 -49.96
C ALA A 130 1.99 -42.04 -51.48
N LYS A 131 2.40 -40.83 -51.91
CA LYS A 131 2.63 -40.52 -53.33
C LYS A 131 3.86 -41.20 -53.92
N LEU A 132 4.86 -41.50 -53.09
CA LEU A 132 6.11 -42.16 -53.52
C LEU A 132 5.98 -43.69 -53.54
N LEU A 133 4.98 -44.24 -52.85
CA LEU A 133 4.74 -45.67 -52.78
C LEU A 133 4.02 -46.18 -54.06
N PRO A 134 4.43 -47.33 -54.61
CA PRO A 134 3.76 -47.91 -55.77
C PRO A 134 2.32 -48.34 -55.41
N PRO A 135 1.38 -48.30 -56.37
CA PRO A 135 -0.05 -48.47 -56.10
C PRO A 135 -0.46 -49.82 -55.50
N ASN A 136 0.40 -50.83 -55.53
CA ASN A 136 0.19 -52.17 -54.95
C ASN A 136 1.11 -52.46 -53.75
N PHE A 137 1.55 -51.43 -53.01
CA PHE A 137 2.44 -51.62 -51.87
C PHE A 137 1.71 -52.25 -50.68
N ASP A 138 2.13 -53.46 -50.29
CA ASP A 138 1.50 -54.26 -49.26
C ASP A 138 2.09 -53.93 -47.87
N THR A 139 1.29 -53.28 -47.01
CA THR A 139 1.73 -52.76 -45.70
C THR A 139 2.12 -53.86 -44.71
N SER A 140 1.63 -55.09 -44.92
CA SER A 140 1.92 -56.28 -44.12
C SER A 140 3.39 -56.73 -44.20
N SER A 141 4.13 -56.32 -45.23
CA SER A 141 5.56 -56.63 -45.39
C SER A 141 6.48 -55.87 -44.41
N LEU A 142 6.06 -54.68 -43.95
CA LEU A 142 6.86 -53.84 -43.05
C LEU A 142 6.81 -54.33 -41.60
N ASP A 143 5.73 -54.96 -41.17
CA ASP A 143 5.61 -55.52 -39.81
C ASP A 143 6.66 -56.62 -39.55
N SER A 144 7.09 -57.33 -40.60
CA SER A 144 8.14 -58.36 -40.53
C SER A 144 9.55 -57.79 -40.30
N LEU A 145 9.78 -56.53 -40.67
CA LEU A 145 11.08 -55.85 -40.59
C LEU A 145 11.34 -55.20 -39.21
N PHE A 146 10.28 -54.82 -38.49
CA PHE A 146 10.37 -54.17 -37.18
C PHE A 146 9.93 -55.06 -36.00
N SER A 147 9.36 -56.23 -36.27
CA SER A 147 9.07 -57.25 -35.27
C SER A 147 10.29 -58.12 -34.95
N THR A 148 11.34 -57.52 -34.37
CA THR A 148 12.41 -58.27 -33.68
C THR A 148 12.22 -58.14 -32.18
N ALA A 149 11.21 -58.84 -31.64
CA ALA A 149 11.20 -59.15 -30.22
C ALA A 149 12.38 -60.10 -29.92
N PRO A 150 13.27 -59.78 -28.97
CA PRO A 150 14.40 -60.65 -28.68
C PRO A 150 13.91 -61.98 -28.06
N PRO A 151 14.45 -63.13 -28.47
CA PRO A 151 14.14 -64.40 -27.81
C PRO A 151 14.69 -64.40 -26.37
N ALA A 152 13.91 -64.99 -25.47
CA ALA A 152 14.13 -65.07 -24.02
C ALA A 152 15.42 -65.79 -23.61
#